data_AF-A0A7I4AY81-F1
#
_entry.id   AF-A0A7I4AY81-F1
#
_cell.length_a   1.000
_cell.length_b   1.000
_cell.length_c   1.000
_cell.angle_alpha   90.00
_cell.angle_beta   90.00
_cell.angle_gamma   90.00
#
_symmetry.space_group_name_H-M   'P 1'
#
loop_
_entity.id
_entity.type
_entity.pdbx_description
1 polymer ?
#
loop_
_entity_poly.entity_id
_entity_poly.type
_entity_poly.pdbx_seq_one_letter_code
_entity_poly.pdbx_strand_id
1 'polypeptide(L)'
;MKLREQTGGLLPWSVQAMEKPLHFLFVMEDEAGAITLMIVSLWCLGSWPALFNLLERRGRVPMHTYLDYTFSNYSVALLFALTVGNIGPDTPQSPNFLKQLSQENGPSVAFGLAGGLALCLGNICLQYSLAFVGISLTEVVSASVAVVLGTTANYFLDDGLNRASILFPGVACFLVAVVLGSFCHASNVADMQTKIKAAEPLSQMLEDMKSPMKGSEEFTALLVNSSNNHEAYTEYHGDVKRVASSLNVLSSSHNSDCKSRKPEPLSKGVVANAEYLLNLESHRAIKVNGKSVVFGLGIALITGLCYAAFSPLFNVATNDQFHLLKPGIPHLVVYTSFFYFSTAFLICSVVLNVYLLYHPVLGIPKSSLTMYCQDREGRHIAIVAGLLCGVGNGFQFMGGQAAGYAAADAVQALPLVGTLWGVFLFKEYHGSSRKTYILLIGMLLMFLTAVVMLVASSMPRHGSETLT
;
A
#
# COMPACT_ATOMS: atom_id res chain seq x y z
N MET A 1 -21.02 46.88 39.43
CA MET A 1 -21.08 48.03 38.51
C MET A 1 -19.80 47.99 37.67
N LYS A 2 -19.94 47.97 36.35
CA LYS A 2 -18.86 47.83 35.35
C LYS A 2 -17.75 48.87 35.54
N LEU A 3 -16.51 48.52 35.18
CA LEU A 3 -15.84 49.11 34.01
C LEU A 3 -14.64 48.23 33.57
N ARG A 4 -14.54 48.13 32.24
CA ARG A 4 -13.74 47.24 31.41
C ARG A 4 -12.88 48.16 30.54
N GLU A 5 -11.56 48.05 30.61
CA GLU A 5 -10.60 48.55 29.61
C GLU A 5 -9.86 47.29 29.14
N GLN A 6 -9.99 46.75 27.93
CA GLN A 6 -9.98 47.29 26.56
C GLN A 6 -8.67 47.96 26.14
N THR A 7 -7.62 47.14 26.02
CA THR A 7 -6.54 47.33 25.04
C THR A 7 -6.39 46.06 24.21
N GLY A 8 -7.25 45.97 23.19
CA GLY A 8 -7.13 44.98 22.12
C GLY A 8 -6.17 45.50 21.05
N GLY A 9 -4.98 44.90 20.98
CA GLY A 9 -4.15 44.95 19.78
C GLY A 9 -4.74 44.01 18.73
N LEU A 10 -5.31 44.56 17.66
CA LEU A 10 -5.78 43.82 16.50
C LEU A 10 -4.58 43.21 15.76
N LEU A 11 -4.33 41.92 15.97
CA LEU A 11 -3.70 41.11 14.93
C LEU A 11 -4.74 40.91 13.80
N PRO A 12 -4.36 41.06 12.52
CA PRO A 12 -5.30 40.91 11.41
C PRO A 12 -5.93 39.52 11.43
N TRP A 13 -7.23 39.45 11.12
CA TRP A 13 -8.07 38.24 11.10
C TRP A 13 -7.48 37.05 10.33
N SER A 14 -6.54 37.29 9.42
CA SER A 14 -5.80 36.28 8.67
C SER A 14 -4.76 35.52 9.52
N VAL A 15 -4.21 36.13 10.58
CA VAL A 15 -3.21 35.50 11.47
C VAL A 15 -3.91 34.62 12.51
N GLN A 16 -5.01 35.08 13.11
CA GLN A 16 -5.82 34.27 14.03
C GLN A 16 -6.52 33.09 13.36
N ALA A 17 -6.83 33.18 12.06
CA ALA A 17 -7.39 32.06 11.29
C ALA A 17 -6.33 31.02 10.88
N MET A 18 -5.04 31.37 10.90
CA MET A 18 -3.92 30.44 10.68
C MET A 18 -3.37 29.82 11.97
N GLU A 19 -3.56 30.46 13.12
CA GLU A 19 -3.20 29.87 14.43
C GLU A 19 -4.16 28.77 14.88
N LYS A 20 -5.45 28.85 14.56
CA LYS A 20 -6.46 27.84 14.93
C LYS A 20 -6.27 26.45 14.29
N PRO A 21 -5.89 26.30 13.01
CA PRO A 21 -5.54 25.00 12.45
C PRO A 21 -4.17 24.48 12.89
N LEU A 22 -3.27 25.33 13.42
CA LEU A 22 -2.01 24.89 14.01
C LEU A 22 -2.17 24.45 15.47
N HIS A 23 -2.99 25.13 16.27
CA HIS A 23 -3.29 24.69 17.64
C HIS A 23 -3.97 23.32 17.72
N PHE A 24 -4.70 22.91 16.67
CA PHE A 24 -5.27 21.56 16.57
C PHE A 24 -4.21 20.45 16.39
N LEU A 25 -2.99 20.81 15.98
CA LEU A 25 -1.85 19.91 15.83
C LEU A 25 -0.87 20.02 17.03
N PHE A 26 -1.13 20.97 17.94
CA PHE A 26 -0.21 21.35 19.00
C PHE A 26 -0.77 20.95 20.35
N VAL A 27 -0.16 19.91 20.92
CA VAL A 27 -0.54 19.28 22.19
C VAL A 27 -1.89 18.56 22.06
N MET A 28 -1.81 17.26 21.80
CA MET A 28 -2.97 16.38 21.66
C MET A 28 -3.61 16.12 23.03
N GLU A 29 -4.19 17.15 23.64
CA GLU A 29 -5.10 17.02 24.79
C GLU A 29 -6.51 16.60 24.35
N ASP A 30 -6.82 16.66 23.05
CA ASP A 30 -8.11 16.27 22.49
C ASP A 30 -8.05 14.92 21.76
N GLU A 31 -8.79 13.95 22.31
CA GLU A 31 -9.00 12.60 21.78
C GLU A 31 -9.46 12.61 20.30
N ALA A 32 -10.26 13.60 19.91
CA ALA A 32 -10.77 13.72 18.54
C ALA A 32 -9.64 14.01 17.52
N GLY A 33 -8.58 14.70 17.94
CA GLY A 33 -7.40 14.95 17.11
C GLY A 33 -6.69 13.65 16.74
N ALA A 34 -6.51 12.75 17.71
CA ALA A 34 -5.73 11.52 17.53
C ALA A 34 -6.44 10.58 16.55
N ILE A 35 -7.75 10.45 16.74
CA ILE A 35 -8.62 9.68 15.85
C ILE A 35 -8.58 10.26 14.42
N THR A 36 -8.63 11.58 14.28
CA THR A 36 -8.57 12.24 12.96
C THR A 36 -7.25 11.94 12.25
N LEU A 37 -6.12 12.06 12.96
CA LEU A 37 -4.80 11.73 12.40
C LEU A 37 -4.73 10.26 11.96
N MET A 38 -5.24 9.34 12.77
CA MET A 38 -5.27 7.92 12.42
C MET A 38 -6.15 7.63 11.19
N ILE A 39 -7.32 8.26 11.07
CA ILE A 39 -8.19 8.09 9.89
C ILE A 39 -7.50 8.62 8.63
N VAL A 40 -6.89 9.81 8.70
CA VAL A 40 -6.14 10.38 7.56
C VAL A 40 -4.94 9.48 7.22
N SER A 41 -4.25 8.97 8.24
CA SER A 41 -3.14 8.03 8.08
C SER A 41 -3.57 6.76 7.34
N LEU A 42 -4.71 6.16 7.71
CA LEU A 42 -5.26 4.98 7.06
C LEU A 42 -5.49 5.22 5.55
N TRP A 43 -6.07 6.37 5.19
CA TRP A 43 -6.27 6.74 3.79
C TRP A 43 -4.95 6.93 3.05
N CYS A 44 -3.97 7.60 3.66
CA CYS A 44 -2.66 7.80 3.07
C CYS A 44 -1.90 6.48 2.89
N LEU A 45 -1.83 5.65 3.93
CA LEU A 45 -1.11 4.38 3.95
C LEU A 45 -1.74 3.30 3.08
N GLY A 46 -3.08 3.27 2.95
CA GLY A 46 -3.74 2.34 2.03
C GLY A 46 -3.77 2.81 0.58
N SER A 47 -3.40 4.06 0.28
CA SER A 47 -3.42 4.60 -1.09
C SER A 47 -2.08 4.50 -1.83
N TRP A 48 -0.94 4.66 -1.14
CA TRP A 48 0.35 4.61 -1.81
C TRP A 48 0.70 3.25 -2.45
N PRO A 49 0.28 2.07 -1.92
CA PRO A 49 0.53 0.78 -2.58
C PRO A 49 -0.18 0.69 -3.94
N ALA A 50 -1.35 1.32 -4.07
CA ALA A 50 -2.08 1.39 -5.33
C ALA A 50 -1.31 2.18 -6.39
N LEU A 51 -0.60 3.24 -6.00
CA LEU A 51 0.25 4.01 -6.91
C LEU A 51 1.46 3.19 -7.38
N PHE A 52 2.04 2.37 -6.51
CA PHE A 52 3.11 1.44 -6.88
C PHE A 52 2.64 0.40 -7.90
N ASN A 53 1.50 -0.25 -7.63
CA ASN A 53 0.90 -1.22 -8.56
C ASN A 53 0.54 -0.55 -9.89
N LEU A 54 0.04 0.70 -9.88
CA LEU A 54 -0.24 1.44 -11.11
C LEU A 54 1.02 1.70 -11.95
N LEU A 55 2.12 2.12 -11.31
CA LEU A 55 3.39 2.37 -11.99
C LEU A 55 4.03 1.09 -12.53
N GLU A 56 3.95 0.01 -11.77
CA GLU A 56 4.39 -1.32 -12.19
C GLU A 56 3.59 -1.79 -13.43
N ARG A 57 2.26 -1.63 -13.41
CA ARG A 57 1.38 -1.94 -14.54
C ARG A 57 1.62 -1.09 -15.78
N ARG A 58 2.19 0.11 -15.62
CA ARG A 58 2.64 0.99 -16.73
C ARG A 58 4.04 0.65 -17.25
N GLY A 59 4.74 -0.32 -16.65
CA GLY A 59 6.08 -0.72 -17.08
C GLY A 59 7.22 0.11 -16.49
N ARG A 60 6.95 1.01 -15.53
CA ARG A 60 8.01 1.76 -14.86
C ARG A 60 8.83 0.80 -14.00
N VAL A 61 10.16 0.88 -14.12
CA VAL A 61 11.09 0.03 -13.37
C VAL A 61 10.86 0.22 -11.86
N PRO A 62 10.65 -0.87 -11.08
CA PRO A 62 10.31 -0.77 -9.65
C PRO A 62 11.32 0.03 -8.82
N MET A 63 12.61 -0.12 -9.12
CA MET A 63 13.72 0.58 -8.45
C MET A 63 13.66 2.09 -8.67
N HIS A 64 13.27 2.55 -9.87
CA HIS A 64 13.11 3.99 -10.14
C HIS A 64 11.96 4.57 -9.32
N THR A 65 10.84 3.84 -9.30
CA THR A 65 9.67 4.19 -8.47
C THR A 65 10.04 4.25 -6.99
N TYR A 66 10.78 3.27 -6.48
CA TYR A 66 11.15 3.19 -5.07
C TYR A 66 12.13 4.30 -4.66
N LEU A 67 13.08 4.65 -5.52
CA LEU A 67 14.01 5.75 -5.28
C LEU A 67 13.28 7.10 -5.20
N ASP A 68 12.39 7.41 -6.16
CA ASP A 68 11.59 8.64 -6.12
C ASP A 68 10.70 8.69 -4.85
N TYR A 69 10.07 7.56 -4.51
CA TYR A 69 9.25 7.39 -3.33
C TYR A 69 10.02 7.60 -2.02
N THR A 70 11.25 7.07 -1.90
CA THR A 70 11.98 7.14 -0.63
C THR A 70 12.45 8.56 -0.31
N PHE A 71 12.80 9.34 -1.33
CA PHE A 71 13.22 10.73 -1.12
C PHE A 71 12.05 11.60 -0.69
N SER A 72 10.86 11.45 -1.30
CA SER A 72 9.69 12.22 -0.89
C SER A 72 9.16 11.77 0.48
N ASN A 73 9.20 10.48 0.79
CA ASN A 73 8.90 9.94 2.12
C ASN A 73 9.80 10.58 3.20
N TYR A 74 11.11 10.57 3.00
CA TYR A 74 12.07 11.21 3.92
C TYR A 74 11.86 12.72 4.03
N SER A 75 11.51 13.39 2.92
CA SER A 75 11.27 14.83 2.92
C SER A 75 10.12 15.22 3.86
N VAL A 76 9.06 14.40 3.96
CA VAL A 76 7.97 14.63 4.92
C VAL A 76 8.47 14.53 6.36
N ALA A 77 9.25 13.50 6.69
CA ALA A 77 9.82 13.34 8.02
C ALA A 77 10.73 14.51 8.39
N LEU A 78 11.57 14.96 7.46
CA LEU A 78 12.42 16.13 7.63
C LEU A 78 11.60 17.40 7.84
N LEU A 79 10.52 17.59 7.08
CA LEU A 79 9.62 18.72 7.26
C LEU A 79 8.97 18.70 8.64
N PHE A 80 8.44 17.56 9.10
CA PHE A 80 7.85 17.43 10.43
C PHE A 80 8.86 17.69 11.55
N ALA A 81 10.07 17.15 11.44
CA ALA A 81 11.13 17.37 12.42
C ALA A 81 11.58 18.83 12.50
N LEU A 82 11.77 19.49 11.35
CA LEU A 82 12.24 20.88 11.29
C LEU A 82 11.15 21.90 11.62
N THR A 83 9.88 21.57 11.41
CA THR A 83 8.75 22.46 11.71
C THR A 83 8.15 22.14 13.07
N VAL A 84 7.25 21.17 13.13
CA VAL A 84 6.49 20.80 14.33
C VAL A 84 7.41 20.33 15.46
N GLY A 85 8.51 19.64 15.14
CA GLY A 85 9.51 19.21 16.13
C GLY A 85 10.32 20.33 16.78
N ASN A 86 10.30 21.56 16.23
CA ASN A 86 10.95 22.74 16.81
C ASN A 86 9.98 23.75 17.42
N ILE A 87 8.69 23.60 17.14
CA ILE A 87 7.64 24.43 17.72
C ILE A 87 7.20 23.72 19.00
N GLY A 88 7.18 24.42 20.12
CA GLY A 88 6.83 23.85 21.43
C GLY A 88 7.69 24.43 22.57
N PRO A 89 7.26 24.23 23.83
CA PRO A 89 8.02 24.70 24.98
C PRO A 89 9.30 23.90 25.12
N ASP A 90 10.43 24.58 24.92
CA ASP A 90 11.79 24.03 25.04
C ASP A 90 12.15 23.84 26.52
N THR A 91 11.59 22.81 27.15
CA THR A 91 11.80 22.49 28.56
C THR A 91 12.87 21.39 28.72
N PRO A 92 13.52 21.28 29.90
CA PRO A 92 14.44 20.17 30.18
C PRO A 92 13.80 18.78 30.07
N GLN A 93 12.47 18.69 30.19
CA GLN A 93 11.70 17.43 30.15
C GLN A 93 11.16 17.11 28.74
N SER A 94 11.01 18.12 27.88
CA SER A 94 10.52 18.00 26.49
C SER A 94 11.37 18.88 25.54
N PRO A 95 12.67 18.58 25.37
CA PRO A 95 13.55 19.36 24.51
C PRO A 95 13.10 19.30 23.05
N ASN A 96 13.25 20.43 22.36
CA ASN A 96 12.96 20.49 20.93
C ASN A 96 13.92 19.62 20.10
N PHE A 97 13.51 19.26 18.88
CA PHE A 97 14.23 18.39 17.95
C PHE A 97 15.74 18.68 17.87
N LEU A 98 16.12 19.94 17.63
CA LEU A 98 17.53 20.32 17.46
C LEU A 98 18.38 20.03 18.71
N LYS A 99 17.83 20.17 19.91
CA LYS A 99 18.57 19.83 21.14
C LYS A 99 18.72 18.32 21.31
N GLN A 100 17.69 17.56 20.96
CA GLN A 100 17.72 16.09 21.06
C GLN A 100 18.76 15.43 20.15
N LEU A 101 19.18 16.09 19.07
CA LEU A 101 20.26 15.62 18.21
C LEU A 101 21.63 15.53 18.92
N SER A 102 21.82 16.33 19.98
CA SER A 102 23.07 16.37 20.76
C SER A 102 23.00 15.59 22.08
N GLN A 103 21.85 14.97 22.38
CA GLN A 103 21.62 14.24 23.63
C GLN A 103 22.13 12.80 23.57
N GLU A 104 22.46 12.23 24.72
CA GLU A 104 22.87 10.82 24.85
C GLU A 104 21.66 9.86 24.84
N ASN A 105 20.92 9.81 23.72
CA ASN A 105 19.72 8.99 23.53
C ASN A 105 19.96 7.75 22.64
N GLY A 106 21.21 7.26 22.60
CA GLY A 106 21.67 6.19 21.70
C GLY A 106 20.77 4.94 21.63
N PRO A 107 20.33 4.35 22.76
CA PRO A 107 19.43 3.19 22.74
C PRO A 107 18.12 3.46 22.02
N SER A 108 17.42 4.56 22.35
CA SER A 108 16.16 4.95 21.72
C SER A 108 16.34 5.24 20.23
N VAL A 109 17.45 5.89 19.85
CA VAL A 109 17.81 6.11 18.44
C VAL A 109 17.98 4.77 17.72
N ALA A 110 18.66 3.79 18.33
CA ALA A 110 18.86 2.48 17.73
C ALA A 110 17.53 1.74 17.46
N PHE A 111 16.57 1.80 18.38
CA PHE A 111 15.22 1.26 18.15
C PHE A 111 14.47 1.99 17.03
N GLY A 112 14.58 3.32 16.97
CA GLY A 112 14.00 4.12 15.89
C GLY A 112 14.58 3.74 14.53
N LEU A 113 15.91 3.61 14.44
CA LEU A 113 16.61 3.15 13.24
C LEU A 113 16.17 1.73 12.87
N ALA A 114 16.08 0.81 13.83
CA ALA A 114 15.64 -0.57 13.59
C ALA A 114 14.19 -0.63 13.05
N GLY A 115 13.29 0.19 13.58
CA GLY A 115 11.93 0.32 13.04
C GLY A 115 11.95 0.80 11.58
N GLY A 116 12.80 1.78 11.27
CA GLY A 116 12.95 2.33 9.92
C GLY A 116 13.45 1.29 8.92
N LEU A 117 14.43 0.47 9.33
CA LEU A 117 14.92 -0.67 8.56
C LEU A 117 13.81 -1.72 8.33
N ALA A 118 13.07 -2.06 9.38
CA ALA A 118 11.98 -3.03 9.29
C ALA A 118 10.91 -2.57 8.29
N LEU A 119 10.43 -1.33 8.38
CA LEU A 119 9.45 -0.80 7.43
C LEU A 119 10.00 -0.73 6.01
N CYS A 120 11.28 -0.34 5.83
CA CYS A 120 11.91 -0.31 4.50
C CYS A 120 11.93 -1.68 3.84
N LEU A 121 12.38 -2.71 4.57
CA LEU A 121 12.40 -4.09 4.06
C LEU A 121 10.97 -4.57 3.74
N GLY A 122 10.02 -4.28 4.63
CA GLY A 122 8.60 -4.59 4.40
C GLY A 122 8.06 -3.95 3.13
N ASN A 123 8.34 -2.67 2.89
CA ASN A 123 7.87 -1.92 1.72
C ASN A 123 8.52 -2.40 0.41
N ILE A 124 9.79 -2.79 0.42
CA ILE A 124 10.45 -3.43 -0.74
C ILE A 124 9.74 -4.76 -1.03
N CYS A 125 9.57 -5.62 -0.03
CA CYS A 125 8.84 -6.89 -0.18
C CYS A 125 7.41 -6.66 -0.69
N LEU A 126 6.72 -5.63 -0.18
CA LEU A 126 5.36 -5.30 -0.60
C LEU A 126 5.32 -4.95 -2.10
N GLN A 127 6.26 -4.14 -2.58
CA GLN A 127 6.35 -3.78 -4.00
C GLN A 127 6.42 -5.01 -4.92
N TYR A 128 7.20 -6.02 -4.53
CA TYR A 128 7.26 -7.27 -5.29
C TYR A 128 6.00 -8.12 -5.12
N SER A 129 5.49 -8.27 -3.90
CA SER A 129 4.27 -9.04 -3.62
C SER A 129 3.08 -8.53 -4.45
N LEU A 130 2.92 -7.21 -4.56
CA LEU A 130 1.87 -6.56 -5.35
C LEU A 130 1.83 -7.06 -6.80
N ALA A 131 2.99 -7.28 -7.43
CA ALA A 131 3.04 -7.78 -8.80
C ALA A 131 2.55 -9.23 -8.92
N PHE A 132 2.82 -10.07 -7.91
CA PHE A 132 2.45 -11.49 -7.93
C PHE A 132 0.99 -11.75 -7.60
N VAL A 133 0.49 -11.16 -6.51
CA VAL A 133 -0.82 -11.51 -5.94
C VAL A 133 -1.81 -10.34 -5.92
N GLY A 134 -1.40 -9.15 -6.37
CA GLY A 134 -2.23 -7.96 -6.41
C GLY A 134 -2.36 -7.25 -5.06
N ILE A 135 -3.05 -6.11 -5.06
CA ILE A 135 -3.26 -5.27 -3.87
C ILE A 135 -4.09 -6.01 -2.83
N SER A 136 -5.26 -6.54 -3.24
CA SER A 136 -6.19 -7.16 -2.30
C SER A 136 -5.56 -8.31 -1.49
N LEU A 137 -4.76 -9.18 -2.10
CA LEU A 137 -4.12 -10.27 -1.35
C LEU A 137 -2.89 -9.81 -0.57
N THR A 138 -2.04 -8.97 -1.16
CA THR A 138 -0.81 -8.51 -0.51
C THR A 138 -1.15 -7.80 0.79
N GLU A 139 -2.04 -6.80 0.73
CA GLU A 139 -2.39 -5.99 1.90
C GLU A 139 -3.13 -6.80 2.95
N VAL A 140 -4.05 -7.69 2.54
CA VAL A 140 -4.79 -8.53 3.50
C VAL A 140 -3.83 -9.43 4.28
N VAL A 141 -2.92 -10.12 3.60
CA VAL A 141 -1.96 -11.01 4.26
C VAL A 141 -0.99 -10.23 5.14
N SER A 142 -0.40 -9.14 4.64
CA SER A 142 0.56 -8.36 5.42
C SER A 142 -0.10 -7.71 6.63
N ALA A 143 -1.28 -7.11 6.46
CA ALA A 143 -1.99 -6.46 7.54
C ALA A 143 -2.46 -7.43 8.63
N SER A 144 -2.80 -8.67 8.26
CA SER A 144 -3.18 -9.71 9.23
C SER A 144 -2.06 -9.97 10.24
N VAL A 145 -0.84 -10.18 9.72
CA VAL A 145 0.33 -10.43 10.54
C VAL A 145 0.69 -9.19 11.35
N ALA A 146 0.65 -8.02 10.70
CA ALA A 146 0.94 -6.73 11.34
C ALA A 146 0.02 -6.44 12.52
N VAL A 147 -1.30 -6.59 12.36
CA VAL A 147 -2.27 -6.32 13.43
C VAL A 147 -2.15 -7.36 14.53
N VAL A 148 -2.12 -8.66 14.22
CA VAL A 148 -2.08 -9.68 15.28
C VAL A 148 -0.82 -9.57 16.12
N LEU A 149 0.35 -9.47 15.48
CA LEU A 149 1.62 -9.46 16.21
C LEU A 149 1.96 -8.06 16.73
N GLY A 150 1.81 -7.02 15.89
CA GLY A 150 2.14 -5.64 16.23
C GLY A 150 1.23 -5.09 17.31
N THR A 151 -0.10 -5.21 17.18
CA THR A 151 -1.04 -4.70 18.19
C THR A 151 -0.88 -5.44 19.52
N THR A 152 -0.63 -6.74 19.49
CA THR A 152 -0.38 -7.52 20.72
C THR A 152 0.92 -7.08 21.38
N ALA A 153 2.00 -6.92 20.63
CA ALA A 153 3.27 -6.45 21.18
C ALA A 153 3.14 -5.03 21.75
N ASN A 154 2.52 -4.11 21.01
CA ASN A 154 2.27 -2.74 21.47
C ASN A 154 1.39 -2.70 22.72
N TYR A 155 0.37 -3.55 22.81
CA TYR A 155 -0.49 -3.63 23.99
C TYR A 155 0.31 -3.92 25.27
N PHE A 156 1.25 -4.86 25.20
CA PHE A 156 2.11 -5.20 26.34
C PHE A 156 3.24 -4.19 26.55
N LEU A 157 3.74 -3.55 25.50
CA LEU A 157 4.70 -2.45 25.61
C LEU A 157 4.09 -1.22 26.26
N ASP A 158 2.81 -0.94 26.01
CA ASP A 158 2.11 0.20 26.61
C ASP A 158 1.48 -0.14 27.98
N ASP A 159 1.96 -1.17 28.68
CA ASP A 159 1.44 -1.63 29.99
C ASP A 159 -0.09 -1.83 30.03
N GLY A 160 -0.66 -2.21 28.88
CA GLY A 160 -2.11 -2.39 28.73
C GLY A 160 -2.91 -1.10 28.75
N LEU A 161 -2.34 0.03 28.29
CA LEU A 161 -2.99 1.35 28.19
C LEU A 161 -4.36 1.28 27.51
N ASN A 162 -4.47 0.57 26.38
CA ASN A 162 -5.73 0.42 25.67
C ASN A 162 -6.64 -0.64 26.30
N ARG A 163 -7.97 -0.49 26.20
CA ARG A 163 -8.91 -1.44 26.80
C ARG A 163 -8.89 -2.79 26.09
N ALA A 164 -8.28 -3.81 26.72
CA ALA A 164 -8.20 -5.18 26.20
C ALA A 164 -9.56 -5.77 25.79
N SER A 165 -10.62 -5.47 26.55
CA SER A 165 -11.99 -5.94 26.28
C SER A 165 -12.61 -5.38 25.00
N ILE A 166 -12.01 -4.36 24.39
CA ILE A 166 -12.43 -3.77 23.12
C ILE A 166 -11.36 -4.01 22.04
N LEU A 167 -10.09 -3.87 22.40
CA LEU A 167 -8.94 -4.02 21.51
C LEU A 167 -8.89 -5.43 20.87
N PHE A 168 -8.86 -6.49 21.67
CA PHE A 168 -8.72 -7.86 21.15
C PHE A 168 -9.94 -8.35 20.39
N PRO A 169 -11.20 -8.01 20.77
CA PRO A 169 -12.34 -8.24 19.89
C PRO A 169 -12.24 -7.49 18.55
N GLY A 170 -11.67 -6.29 18.53
CA GLY A 170 -11.34 -5.58 17.29
C GLY A 170 -10.34 -6.36 16.42
N VAL A 171 -9.26 -6.88 17.02
CA VAL A 171 -8.29 -7.78 16.35
C VAL A 171 -8.98 -9.05 15.82
N ALA A 172 -9.89 -9.64 16.59
CA ALA A 172 -10.66 -10.81 16.14
C ALA A 172 -11.58 -10.48 14.95
N CYS A 173 -12.23 -9.31 14.97
CA CYS A 173 -13.02 -8.81 13.84
C CYS A 173 -12.16 -8.60 12.59
N PHE A 174 -10.92 -8.12 12.77
CA PHE A 174 -9.94 -8.01 11.70
C PHE A 174 -9.61 -9.36 11.07
N LEU A 175 -9.36 -10.40 11.88
CA LEU A 175 -9.13 -11.76 11.41
C LEU A 175 -10.33 -12.34 10.65
N VAL A 176 -11.55 -12.05 11.11
CA VAL A 176 -12.78 -12.45 10.38
C VAL A 176 -12.84 -11.75 9.01
N ALA A 177 -12.50 -10.46 8.94
CA ALA A 177 -12.43 -9.73 7.66
C ALA A 177 -11.46 -10.41 6.68
N VAL A 178 -10.28 -10.83 7.17
CA VAL A 178 -9.25 -11.53 6.37
C VAL A 178 -9.76 -12.85 5.82
N VAL A 179 -10.47 -13.64 6.63
CA VAL A 179 -11.08 -14.90 6.21
C VAL A 179 -12.14 -14.64 5.13
N LEU A 180 -13.01 -13.65 5.32
CA LEU A 180 -13.98 -13.23 4.31
C LEU A 180 -13.32 -12.75 3.02
N GLY A 181 -12.20 -12.03 3.12
CA GLY A 181 -11.40 -11.59 1.97
C GLY A 181 -10.80 -12.75 1.19
N SER A 182 -10.28 -13.77 1.90
CA SER A 182 -9.77 -14.99 1.29
C SER A 182 -10.87 -15.73 0.52
N PHE A 183 -12.07 -15.84 1.10
CA PHE A 183 -13.24 -16.40 0.41
C PHE A 183 -13.71 -15.54 -0.76
N CYS A 184 -13.71 -14.22 -0.61
CA CYS A 184 -14.05 -13.27 -1.68
C CYS A 184 -13.13 -13.48 -2.88
N HIS A 185 -11.83 -13.58 -2.64
CA HIS A 185 -10.84 -13.83 -3.68
C HIS A 185 -11.01 -15.20 -4.35
N ALA A 186 -11.15 -16.27 -3.55
CA ALA A 186 -11.38 -17.62 -4.08
C ALA A 186 -12.66 -17.70 -4.94
N SER A 187 -13.73 -17.03 -4.50
CA SER A 187 -14.97 -16.89 -5.26
C SER A 187 -14.75 -16.14 -6.57
N ASN A 188 -13.98 -15.04 -6.54
CA ASN A 188 -13.66 -14.26 -7.74
C ASN A 188 -12.85 -15.06 -8.76
N VAL A 189 -11.86 -15.83 -8.31
CA VAL A 189 -11.05 -16.71 -9.18
C VAL A 189 -11.90 -17.82 -9.80
N ALA A 190 -12.77 -18.47 -9.00
CA ALA A 190 -13.67 -19.49 -9.52
C ALA A 190 -14.66 -18.93 -10.55
N ASP A 191 -15.20 -17.73 -10.31
CA ASP A 191 -16.05 -17.01 -11.26
C ASP A 191 -15.31 -16.72 -12.57
N MET A 192 -14.04 -16.29 -12.50
CA MET A 192 -13.21 -16.04 -13.67
C MET A 192 -12.93 -17.32 -14.46
N GLN A 193 -12.52 -18.41 -13.80
CA GLN A 193 -12.25 -19.68 -14.46
C GLN A 193 -13.47 -20.25 -15.16
N THR A 194 -14.65 -20.14 -14.53
CA THR A 194 -15.92 -20.60 -15.12
C THR A 194 -16.23 -19.83 -16.40
N LYS A 195 -16.02 -18.51 -16.39
CA LYS A 195 -16.20 -17.66 -17.57
C LYS A 195 -15.20 -17.98 -18.68
N ILE A 196 -13.93 -18.22 -18.35
CA ILE A 196 -12.89 -18.60 -19.33
C ILE A 196 -13.25 -19.95 -19.97
N LYS A 197 -13.58 -20.97 -19.17
CA LYS A 197 -14.01 -22.28 -19.69
C LYS A 197 -15.27 -22.20 -20.56
N ALA A 198 -16.20 -21.33 -20.21
CA ALA A 198 -17.38 -21.07 -21.05
C ALA A 198 -17.02 -20.38 -22.39
N ALA A 199 -15.87 -19.69 -22.46
CA ALA A 199 -15.36 -19.04 -23.66
C ALA A 199 -14.47 -19.93 -24.53
N GLU A 200 -13.92 -21.00 -23.96
CA GLU A 200 -12.97 -21.93 -24.59
C GLU A 200 -13.51 -22.60 -25.88
N PRO A 201 -14.79 -23.02 -25.95
CA PRO A 201 -15.36 -23.53 -27.20
C PRO A 201 -15.40 -22.47 -28.31
N LEU A 202 -15.63 -21.20 -27.97
CA LEU A 202 -15.66 -20.12 -28.95
C LEU A 202 -14.25 -19.77 -29.45
N SER A 203 -13.23 -19.77 -28.57
CA SER A 203 -11.85 -19.56 -28.99
C SER A 203 -11.35 -20.70 -29.87
N GLN A 204 -11.70 -21.95 -29.54
CA GLN A 204 -11.39 -23.12 -30.37
C GLN A 204 -12.07 -23.01 -31.74
N MET A 205 -13.36 -22.65 -31.78
CA MET A 205 -14.10 -22.42 -33.03
C MET A 205 -13.53 -21.25 -33.86
N LEU A 206 -12.97 -20.22 -33.23
CA LEU A 206 -12.28 -19.11 -33.90
C LEU A 206 -10.90 -19.52 -34.46
N GLU A 207 -10.16 -20.38 -33.75
CA GLU A 207 -8.92 -20.98 -34.26
C GLU A 207 -9.19 -21.97 -35.40
N ASP A 208 -10.25 -22.78 -35.28
CA ASP A 208 -10.69 -23.70 -36.32
C ASP A 208 -11.20 -22.94 -37.55
N MET A 209 -11.85 -21.78 -37.39
CA MET A 209 -12.21 -20.88 -38.51
C MET A 209 -11.00 -20.18 -39.16
N LYS A 210 -9.86 -20.04 -38.46
CA LYS A 210 -8.59 -19.62 -39.08
C LYS A 210 -7.91 -20.75 -39.85
N SER A 211 -8.23 -22.01 -39.56
CA SER A 211 -7.59 -23.18 -40.16
C SER A 211 -7.81 -23.43 -41.67
N PRO A 212 -8.71 -22.76 -42.43
CA PRO A 212 -8.79 -22.96 -43.88
C PRO A 212 -7.67 -22.31 -44.70
N MET A 213 -6.78 -21.49 -44.10
CA MET A 213 -5.61 -20.94 -44.81
C MET A 213 -4.33 -21.76 -44.58
N LYS A 214 -4.46 -23.09 -44.48
CA LYS A 214 -3.33 -24.04 -44.60
C LYS A 214 -3.52 -24.86 -45.88
N GLY A 215 -3.37 -24.20 -47.02
CA GLY A 215 -3.49 -24.79 -48.34
C GLY A 215 -2.83 -23.91 -49.41
N SER A 216 -1.54 -23.64 -49.26
CA SER A 216 -0.67 -23.20 -50.35
C SER A 216 0.78 -23.47 -49.94
N GLU A 217 1.47 -24.28 -50.72
CA GLU A 217 2.83 -24.80 -50.48
C GLU A 217 3.95 -23.75 -50.59
N GLU A 218 3.67 -22.45 -50.53
CA GLU A 218 4.69 -21.40 -50.69
C GLU A 218 5.30 -20.85 -49.37
N PHE A 219 4.77 -21.18 -48.19
CA PHE A 219 5.27 -20.57 -46.93
C PHE A 219 6.47 -21.31 -46.31
N THR A 220 6.65 -22.59 -46.63
CA THR A 220 7.68 -23.44 -46.00
C THR A 220 9.07 -23.27 -46.63
N ALA A 221 9.17 -22.62 -47.79
CA ALA A 221 10.45 -22.38 -48.47
C ALA A 221 11.23 -21.17 -47.92
N LEU A 222 10.61 -20.34 -47.08
CA LEU A 222 11.20 -19.09 -46.59
C LEU A 222 11.80 -19.17 -45.16
N LEU A 223 11.56 -20.25 -44.41
CA LEU A 223 12.02 -20.37 -43.01
C LEU A 223 13.34 -21.14 -42.83
N VAL A 224 14.08 -21.43 -43.90
CA VAL A 224 15.40 -22.08 -43.80
C VAL A 224 16.55 -21.07 -43.80
N ASN A 225 16.30 -19.77 -44.00
CA ASN A 225 17.40 -18.82 -44.22
C ASN A 225 17.20 -17.46 -43.53
N SER A 226 17.33 -17.39 -42.21
CA SER A 226 17.87 -16.19 -41.54
C SER A 226 18.22 -16.48 -40.07
N SER A 227 19.51 -16.65 -39.80
CA SER A 227 20.08 -16.36 -38.48
C SER A 227 20.27 -14.85 -38.40
N ASN A 228 19.61 -14.18 -37.45
CA ASN A 228 20.22 -13.25 -36.48
C ASN A 228 19.17 -12.48 -35.68
N ASN A 229 19.58 -12.17 -34.45
CA ASN A 229 18.83 -11.48 -33.41
C ASN A 229 18.18 -10.15 -33.88
N HIS A 230 17.05 -9.82 -33.24
CA HIS A 230 16.29 -8.53 -33.16
C HIS A 230 14.90 -8.43 -33.82
N GLU A 231 14.41 -9.40 -34.61
CA GLU A 231 13.12 -9.25 -35.31
C GLU A 231 11.89 -9.92 -34.64
N ALA A 232 12.09 -10.75 -33.61
CA ALA A 232 11.00 -11.50 -32.96
C ALA A 232 9.97 -10.62 -32.19
N TYR A 233 10.30 -9.36 -31.89
CA TYR A 233 9.39 -8.43 -31.19
C TYR A 233 8.38 -7.73 -32.11
N THR A 234 8.67 -7.63 -33.41
CA THR A 234 7.83 -6.93 -34.39
C THR A 234 6.82 -7.85 -35.08
N GLU A 235 7.17 -9.12 -35.27
CA GLU A 235 6.31 -10.10 -35.96
C GLU A 235 5.11 -10.53 -35.09
N TYR A 236 5.31 -10.72 -33.77
CA TYR A 236 4.23 -10.99 -32.81
C TYR A 236 3.21 -9.84 -32.73
N HIS A 237 3.66 -8.59 -32.92
CA HIS A 237 2.82 -7.39 -32.89
C HIS A 237 1.93 -7.23 -34.14
N GLY A 238 2.38 -7.74 -35.29
CA GLY A 238 1.62 -7.72 -36.54
C GLY A 238 0.46 -8.71 -36.55
N ASP A 239 0.68 -9.90 -36.00
CA ASP A 239 -0.33 -10.95 -35.96
C ASP A 239 -1.46 -10.66 -34.97
N VAL A 240 -1.18 -10.10 -33.79
CA VAL A 240 -2.23 -9.75 -32.81
C VAL A 240 -3.18 -8.66 -33.33
N LYS A 241 -2.65 -7.62 -34.01
CA LYS A 241 -3.47 -6.57 -34.64
C LYS A 241 -4.30 -7.12 -35.81
N ARG A 242 -3.76 -8.04 -36.61
CA ARG A 242 -4.51 -8.73 -37.67
C ARG A 242 -5.67 -9.52 -37.08
N VAL A 243 -5.43 -10.30 -36.02
CA VAL A 243 -6.46 -11.13 -35.38
C VAL A 243 -7.59 -10.29 -34.76
N ALA A 244 -7.26 -9.20 -34.08
CA ALA A 244 -8.25 -8.26 -33.53
C ALA A 244 -9.08 -7.57 -34.62
N SER A 245 -8.44 -7.19 -35.74
CA SER A 245 -9.14 -6.59 -36.88
C SER A 245 -10.07 -7.59 -37.60
N SER A 246 -9.68 -8.86 -37.70
CA SER A 246 -10.52 -9.93 -38.28
C SER A 246 -11.73 -10.27 -37.40
N LEU A 247 -11.60 -10.18 -36.07
CA LEU A 247 -12.71 -10.37 -35.13
C LEU A 247 -13.79 -9.28 -35.24
N ASN A 248 -13.41 -8.02 -35.51
CA ASN A 248 -14.36 -6.94 -35.76
C ASN A 248 -15.13 -7.14 -37.08
N VAL A 249 -14.48 -7.66 -38.13
CA VAL A 249 -15.12 -7.95 -39.42
C VAL A 249 -16.12 -9.10 -39.32
N LEU A 250 -15.81 -10.16 -38.56
CA LEU A 250 -16.71 -11.31 -38.32
C LEU A 250 -17.98 -10.94 -37.54
N SER A 251 -17.98 -9.83 -36.78
CA SER A 251 -19.21 -9.31 -36.14
C SER A 251 -20.18 -8.63 -37.12
N SER A 252 -19.73 -8.33 -38.34
CA SER A 252 -20.48 -7.53 -39.34
C SER A 252 -21.02 -8.33 -40.53
N SER A 253 -20.61 -9.58 -40.76
CA SER A 253 -21.12 -10.41 -41.85
C SER A 253 -21.90 -11.61 -41.33
N HIS A 254 -23.21 -11.45 -41.13
CA HIS A 254 -24.12 -12.58 -40.99
C HIS A 254 -24.92 -12.71 -42.29
N ASN A 255 -24.58 -13.70 -43.11
CA ASN A 255 -25.53 -14.26 -44.08
C ASN A 255 -25.63 -15.77 -43.92
N SER A 256 -26.82 -16.25 -44.30
CA SER A 256 -27.57 -17.46 -43.96
C SER A 256 -26.91 -18.85 -43.97
N ASP A 257 -27.56 -19.73 -43.19
CA ASP A 257 -27.65 -21.21 -43.27
C ASP A 257 -26.61 -22.10 -42.56
N CYS A 258 -26.89 -22.41 -41.28
CA CYS A 258 -26.78 -23.78 -40.75
C CYS A 258 -27.57 -23.94 -39.43
N LYS A 259 -28.47 -24.93 -39.35
CA LYS A 259 -29.17 -25.36 -38.12
C LYS A 259 -28.18 -26.15 -37.23
N SER A 260 -27.50 -25.46 -36.33
CA SER A 260 -26.78 -26.04 -35.19
C SER A 260 -27.00 -25.14 -33.97
N ARG A 261 -26.99 -25.71 -32.75
CA ARG A 261 -27.29 -25.04 -31.47
C ARG A 261 -26.72 -23.63 -31.43
N LYS A 262 -27.57 -22.62 -31.24
CA LYS A 262 -27.15 -21.24 -31.00
C LYS A 262 -26.16 -21.23 -29.82
N PRO A 263 -24.87 -20.89 -30.02
CA PRO A 263 -24.02 -20.55 -28.89
C PRO A 263 -24.63 -19.31 -28.24
N GLU A 264 -24.80 -19.33 -26.91
CA GLU A 264 -25.15 -18.12 -26.17
C GLU A 264 -24.11 -17.04 -26.51
N PRO A 265 -24.53 -15.79 -26.77
CA PRO A 265 -23.60 -14.73 -27.13
C PRO A 265 -22.59 -14.59 -25.99
N LEU A 266 -21.34 -14.88 -26.31
CA LEU A 266 -20.24 -14.78 -25.36
C LEU A 266 -20.25 -13.38 -24.77
N SER A 267 -20.33 -13.29 -23.44
CA SER A 267 -20.32 -11.99 -22.77
C SER A 267 -19.07 -11.25 -23.21
N LYS A 268 -19.24 -10.12 -23.89
CA LYS A 268 -18.15 -9.25 -24.37
C LYS A 268 -17.10 -8.96 -23.29
N GLY A 269 -17.47 -9.03 -22.01
CA GLY A 269 -16.56 -8.86 -20.89
C GLY A 269 -15.51 -9.96 -20.70
N VAL A 270 -15.74 -11.19 -21.15
CA VAL A 270 -14.79 -12.30 -20.92
C VAL A 270 -13.60 -12.23 -21.88
N VAL A 271 -13.87 -11.99 -23.17
CA VAL A 271 -12.83 -11.80 -24.20
C VAL A 271 -12.03 -10.54 -23.90
N ALA A 272 -12.70 -9.45 -23.54
CA ALA A 272 -12.06 -8.20 -23.16
C ALA A 272 -11.11 -8.36 -21.95
N ASN A 273 -11.46 -9.23 -20.99
CA ASN A 273 -10.62 -9.47 -19.82
C ASN A 273 -9.38 -10.32 -20.14
N ALA A 274 -9.49 -11.34 -20.99
CA ALA A 274 -8.33 -12.16 -21.38
C ALA A 274 -7.33 -11.34 -22.22
N GLU A 275 -7.83 -10.53 -23.17
CA GLU A 275 -7.03 -9.59 -23.95
C GLU A 275 -6.39 -8.53 -23.04
N TYR A 276 -7.14 -8.03 -22.05
CA TYR A 276 -6.61 -7.11 -21.04
C TYR A 276 -5.47 -7.72 -20.22
N LEU A 277 -5.58 -8.97 -19.75
CA LEU A 277 -4.54 -9.61 -18.95
C LEU A 277 -3.27 -9.90 -19.75
N LEU A 278 -3.40 -10.32 -21.02
CA LEU A 278 -2.25 -10.50 -21.92
C LEU A 278 -1.58 -9.16 -22.24
N ASN A 279 -2.37 -8.12 -22.50
CA ASN A 279 -1.87 -6.77 -22.72
C ASN A 279 -1.25 -6.16 -21.44
N LEU A 280 -1.76 -6.54 -20.26
CA LEU A 280 -1.17 -6.16 -18.99
C LEU A 280 0.20 -6.83 -18.79
N GLU A 281 0.32 -8.14 -19.05
CA GLU A 281 1.59 -8.86 -18.90
C GLU A 281 2.68 -8.32 -19.84
N SER A 282 2.32 -7.85 -21.04
CA SER A 282 3.28 -7.24 -21.96
C SER A 282 3.81 -5.91 -21.41
N HIS A 283 2.94 -5.06 -20.85
CA HIS A 283 3.30 -3.73 -20.35
C HIS A 283 3.90 -3.71 -18.94
N ARG A 284 3.63 -4.72 -18.10
CA ARG A 284 4.12 -4.80 -16.72
C ARG A 284 5.64 -4.82 -16.62
N ALA A 285 6.18 -4.15 -15.61
CA ALA A 285 7.61 -4.11 -15.34
C ALA A 285 8.12 -5.43 -14.75
N ILE A 286 7.35 -6.05 -13.86
CA ILE A 286 7.70 -7.30 -13.21
C ILE A 286 7.04 -8.45 -13.98
N LYS A 287 7.87 -9.35 -14.55
CA LYS A 287 7.36 -10.52 -15.26
C LYS A 287 7.03 -11.63 -14.26
N VAL A 288 5.73 -11.97 -14.22
CA VAL A 288 5.16 -12.93 -13.26
C VAL A 288 4.94 -14.29 -13.92
N ASN A 289 5.00 -14.36 -15.25
CA ASN A 289 4.75 -15.58 -16.01
C ASN A 289 5.59 -16.78 -15.52
N GLY A 290 4.93 -17.91 -15.29
CA GLY A 290 5.55 -19.16 -14.82
C GLY A 290 5.91 -19.22 -13.33
N LYS A 291 5.62 -18.18 -12.53
CA LYS A 291 5.90 -18.18 -11.08
C LYS A 291 4.64 -18.48 -10.26
N SER A 292 4.81 -19.16 -9.13
CA SER A 292 3.71 -19.61 -8.28
C SER A 292 3.10 -18.47 -7.46
N VAL A 293 1.78 -18.44 -7.34
CA VAL A 293 1.03 -17.56 -6.40
C VAL A 293 1.53 -17.76 -4.96
N VAL A 294 1.93 -18.98 -4.59
CA VAL A 294 2.48 -19.29 -3.26
C VAL A 294 3.76 -18.50 -2.97
N PHE A 295 4.59 -18.27 -3.99
CA PHE A 295 5.80 -17.46 -3.83
C PHE A 295 5.46 -16.02 -3.48
N GLY A 296 4.47 -15.42 -4.18
CA GLY A 296 3.98 -14.08 -3.87
C GLY A 296 3.37 -13.97 -2.48
N LEU A 297 2.58 -14.97 -2.06
CA LEU A 297 2.05 -15.04 -0.69
C LEU A 297 3.16 -15.14 0.36
N GLY A 298 4.24 -15.87 0.08
CA GLY A 298 5.42 -15.92 0.95
C GLY A 298 6.07 -14.56 1.15
N ILE A 299 6.18 -13.76 0.08
CA ILE A 299 6.69 -12.38 0.17
C ILE A 299 5.72 -11.50 0.98
N ALA A 300 4.41 -11.64 0.78
CA ALA A 300 3.39 -10.90 1.56
C ALA A 300 3.48 -11.19 3.07
N LEU A 301 3.76 -12.43 3.45
CA LEU A 301 3.99 -12.81 4.85
C LEU A 301 5.24 -12.13 5.43
N ILE A 302 6.32 -12.07 4.66
CA ILE A 302 7.55 -11.35 5.07
C ILE A 302 7.26 -9.86 5.25
N THR A 303 6.52 -9.24 4.32
CA THR A 303 6.03 -7.87 4.48
C THR A 303 5.25 -7.71 5.80
N GLY A 304 4.33 -8.63 6.09
CA GLY A 304 3.55 -8.61 7.32
C GLY A 304 4.40 -8.74 8.59
N LEU A 305 5.44 -9.57 8.59
CA LEU A 305 6.37 -9.69 9.73
C LEU A 305 7.19 -8.41 9.94
N CYS A 306 7.67 -7.80 8.84
CA CYS A 306 8.32 -6.49 8.90
C CYS A 306 7.38 -5.40 9.42
N TYR A 307 6.11 -5.43 8.99
CA TYR A 307 5.07 -4.49 9.43
C TYR A 307 4.69 -4.70 10.90
N ALA A 308 4.65 -5.95 11.37
CA ALA A 308 4.46 -6.27 12.79
C ALA A 308 5.60 -5.75 13.67
N ALA A 309 6.82 -5.66 13.14
CA ALA A 309 8.00 -5.26 13.91
C ALA A 309 8.16 -3.73 14.03
N PHE A 310 7.90 -2.95 12.97
CA PHE A 310 8.27 -1.53 12.98
C PHE A 310 7.50 -0.71 14.01
N SER A 311 6.20 -0.97 14.21
CA SER A 311 5.36 -0.20 15.13
C SER A 311 5.82 -0.39 16.59
N PRO A 312 6.00 -1.63 17.10
CA PRO A 312 6.64 -1.88 18.40
C PRO A 312 8.03 -1.28 18.56
N LEU A 313 8.90 -1.39 17.54
CA LEU A 313 10.24 -0.80 17.59
C LEU A 313 10.18 0.73 17.69
N PHE A 314 9.26 1.36 16.96
CA PHE A 314 9.04 2.80 17.03
C PHE A 314 8.48 3.22 18.39
N ASN A 315 7.55 2.43 18.94
CA ASN A 315 6.99 2.64 20.27
C ASN A 315 8.12 2.67 21.32
N VAL A 316 8.98 1.63 21.34
CA VAL A 316 10.17 1.55 22.21
C VAL A 316 11.10 2.75 22.04
N ALA A 317 11.30 3.22 20.80
CA ALA A 317 12.11 4.40 20.54
C ALA A 317 11.55 5.67 21.20
N THR A 318 10.23 5.81 21.26
CA THR A 318 9.58 7.02 21.81
C THR A 318 9.27 6.95 23.30
N ASN A 319 9.06 5.75 23.86
CA ASN A 319 8.56 5.58 25.21
C ASN A 319 9.56 4.93 26.18
N ASP A 320 10.71 4.44 25.69
CA ASP A 320 11.77 3.78 26.48
C ASP A 320 11.23 2.75 27.49
N GLN A 321 10.33 1.87 27.05
CA GLN A 321 9.73 0.81 27.87
C GLN A 321 10.74 -0.09 28.57
N PHE A 322 11.93 -0.25 27.99
CA PHE A 322 13.00 -1.08 28.53
C PHE A 322 13.91 -0.32 29.50
N HIS A 323 13.65 0.96 29.77
CA HIS A 323 14.42 1.81 30.67
C HIS A 323 15.92 1.81 30.38
N LEU A 324 16.27 1.93 29.09
CA LEU A 324 17.66 1.85 28.64
C LEU A 324 18.35 3.22 28.68
N LEU A 325 17.59 4.32 28.78
CA LEU A 325 18.14 5.65 28.95
C LEU A 325 18.65 5.87 30.38
N LYS A 326 19.70 6.68 30.51
CA LYS A 326 20.20 7.08 31.84
C LYS A 326 19.14 7.94 32.55
N PRO A 327 19.04 7.88 33.90
CA PRO A 327 18.12 8.71 34.65
C PRO A 327 18.31 10.20 34.36
N GLY A 328 17.21 10.90 34.05
CA GLY A 328 17.21 12.34 33.76
C GLY A 328 17.39 12.70 32.29
N ILE A 329 17.59 11.73 31.38
CA ILE A 329 17.53 11.96 29.94
C ILE A 329 16.06 11.90 29.48
N PRO A 330 15.52 12.95 28.85
CA PRO A 330 14.15 12.95 28.37
C PRO A 330 13.97 11.97 27.20
N HIS A 331 12.77 11.43 27.06
CA HIS A 331 12.42 10.55 25.95
C HIS A 331 12.49 11.29 24.60
N LEU A 332 12.74 10.54 23.52
CA LEU A 332 12.70 11.11 22.18
C LEU A 332 11.29 11.61 21.86
N VAL A 333 11.16 12.87 21.44
CA VAL A 333 9.88 13.33 20.92
C VAL A 333 9.57 12.62 19.62
N VAL A 334 8.28 12.44 19.33
CA VAL A 334 7.77 11.66 18.20
C VAL A 334 8.43 12.06 16.86
N TYR A 335 8.62 13.36 16.66
CA TYR A 335 9.23 13.91 15.44
C TYR A 335 10.71 13.56 15.30
N THR A 336 11.47 13.54 16.42
CA THR A 336 12.87 13.14 16.43
C THR A 336 13.00 11.63 16.15
N SER A 337 12.16 10.82 16.78
CA SER A 337 12.10 9.38 16.49
C SER A 337 11.74 9.13 15.03
N PHE A 338 10.76 9.86 14.48
CA PHE A 338 10.37 9.76 13.09
C PHE A 338 11.48 10.17 12.11
N PHE A 339 12.27 11.18 12.47
CA PHE A 339 13.45 11.57 11.70
C PHE A 339 14.51 10.46 11.65
N TYR A 340 14.90 9.88 12.79
CA TYR A 340 15.86 8.78 12.81
C TYR A 340 15.34 7.55 12.08
N PHE A 341 14.10 7.15 12.36
CA PHE A 341 13.39 6.10 11.64
C PHE A 341 13.46 6.30 10.12
N SER A 342 13.11 7.49 9.64
CA SER A 342 13.09 7.79 8.20
C SER A 342 14.50 7.90 7.60
N THR A 343 15.50 8.26 8.40
CA THR A 343 16.91 8.27 7.98
C THR A 343 17.41 6.84 7.70
N ALA A 344 17.16 5.91 8.63
CA ALA A 344 17.48 4.49 8.41
C ALA A 344 16.72 3.91 7.19
N PHE A 345 15.43 4.25 7.07
CA PHE A 345 14.62 3.87 5.92
C PHE A 345 15.27 4.35 4.61
N LEU A 346 15.64 5.63 4.53
CA LEU A 346 16.25 6.22 3.34
C LEU A 346 17.57 5.54 2.98
N ILE A 347 18.47 5.36 3.95
CA ILE A 347 19.80 4.76 3.72
C ILE A 347 19.63 3.32 3.21
N CYS A 348 18.82 2.51 3.90
CA CYS A 348 18.56 1.12 3.50
C CYS A 348 17.93 1.04 2.11
N SER A 349 16.92 1.88 1.87
CA SER A 349 16.23 1.98 0.59
C SER A 349 17.16 2.32 -0.56
N VAL A 350 17.99 3.36 -0.42
CA VAL A 350 18.94 3.78 -1.46
C VAL A 350 19.97 2.69 -1.71
N VAL A 351 20.56 2.11 -0.65
CA VAL A 351 21.57 1.04 -0.81
C VAL A 351 20.99 -0.17 -1.55
N LEU A 352 19.83 -0.68 -1.10
CA LEU A 352 19.20 -1.85 -1.71
C LEU A 352 18.70 -1.58 -3.13
N ASN A 353 18.05 -0.44 -3.37
CA ASN A 353 17.52 -0.15 -4.70
C ASN A 353 18.61 0.20 -5.71
N VAL A 354 19.68 0.87 -5.29
CA VAL A 354 20.85 1.08 -6.16
C VAL A 354 21.52 -0.24 -6.49
N TYR A 355 21.68 -1.15 -5.53
CA TYR A 355 22.16 -2.50 -5.81
C TYR A 355 21.25 -3.24 -6.83
N LEU A 356 19.93 -3.18 -6.63
CA LEU A 356 18.94 -3.81 -7.49
C LEU A 356 18.84 -3.18 -8.90
N LEU A 357 19.30 -1.95 -9.11
CA LEU A 357 19.42 -1.37 -10.47
C LEU A 357 20.41 -2.18 -11.32
N TYR A 358 21.56 -2.53 -10.74
CA TYR A 358 22.63 -3.24 -11.42
C TYR A 358 22.44 -4.77 -11.37
N HIS A 359 21.78 -5.26 -10.32
CA HIS A 359 21.45 -6.68 -10.11
C HIS A 359 19.94 -6.89 -10.00
N PRO A 360 19.17 -6.66 -11.08
CA PRO A 360 17.72 -6.80 -11.05
C PRO A 360 17.33 -8.26 -10.83
N VAL A 361 16.24 -8.44 -10.08
CA VAL A 361 15.63 -9.74 -9.82
C VAL A 361 14.40 -9.93 -10.70
N LEU A 362 13.92 -11.18 -10.81
CA LEU A 362 12.62 -11.49 -11.39
C LEU A 362 12.41 -11.11 -12.86
N GLY A 363 13.49 -10.95 -13.64
CA GLY A 363 13.42 -10.67 -15.07
C GLY A 363 13.19 -9.20 -15.43
N ILE A 364 13.37 -8.29 -14.46
CA ILE A 364 13.33 -6.84 -14.67
C ILE A 364 14.55 -6.43 -15.52
N PRO A 365 14.41 -5.52 -16.51
CA PRO A 365 15.54 -5.04 -17.29
C PRO A 365 16.57 -4.34 -16.41
N LYS A 366 17.87 -4.54 -16.71
CA LYS A 366 18.96 -3.83 -16.05
C LYS A 366 18.83 -2.33 -16.28
N SER A 367 19.09 -1.55 -15.24
CA SER A 367 19.12 -0.10 -15.31
C SER A 367 20.41 0.45 -14.71
N SER A 368 20.58 1.76 -14.73
CA SER A 368 21.73 2.47 -14.15
C SER A 368 21.27 3.76 -13.49
N LEU A 369 22.12 4.36 -12.66
CA LEU A 369 21.83 5.68 -12.05
C LEU A 369 21.59 6.76 -13.11
N THR A 370 22.30 6.70 -14.25
CA THR A 370 22.10 7.63 -15.36
C THR A 370 20.70 7.50 -15.96
N MET A 371 20.24 6.25 -16.18
CA MET A 371 18.88 5.99 -16.68
C MET A 371 17.81 6.41 -15.66
N TYR A 372 18.06 6.19 -14.37
CA TYR A 372 17.17 6.69 -13.32
C TYR A 372 17.05 8.22 -13.36
N CYS A 373 18.17 8.96 -13.46
CA CYS A 373 18.14 10.42 -13.54
C CYS A 373 17.37 10.94 -14.77
N GLN A 374 17.49 10.25 -15.91
CA GLN A 374 16.81 10.60 -17.16
C GLN A 374 15.32 10.24 -17.18
N ASP A 375 14.89 9.27 -16.37
CA ASP A 375 13.52 8.79 -16.35
C ASP A 375 12.54 9.80 -15.71
N ARG A 376 11.56 10.28 -16.49
CA ARG A 376 10.54 11.25 -16.07
C ARG A 376 9.13 10.68 -16.00
N GLU A 377 8.87 9.57 -16.70
CA GLU A 377 7.51 9.08 -16.95
C GLU A 377 6.93 8.37 -15.73
N GLY A 378 6.00 9.04 -15.03
CA GLY A 378 5.40 8.52 -13.79
C GLY A 378 6.19 8.85 -12.51
N ARG A 379 7.29 9.62 -12.58
CA ARG A 379 8.03 10.10 -11.40
C ARG A 379 7.13 10.88 -10.42
N HIS A 380 6.23 11.71 -10.93
CA HIS A 380 5.29 12.48 -10.10
C HIS A 380 4.37 11.57 -9.28
N ILE A 381 3.93 10.44 -9.84
CA ILE A 381 3.11 9.45 -9.14
C ILE A 381 3.93 8.78 -8.02
N ALA A 382 5.19 8.46 -8.29
CA ALA A 382 6.09 7.87 -7.29
C ALA A 382 6.39 8.86 -6.14
N ILE A 383 6.58 10.14 -6.46
CA ILE A 383 6.74 11.20 -5.47
C ILE A 383 5.49 11.30 -4.60
N VAL A 384 4.29 11.33 -5.19
CA VAL A 384 3.02 11.36 -4.44
C VAL A 384 2.88 10.13 -3.54
N ALA A 385 3.26 8.94 -4.02
CA ALA A 385 3.25 7.73 -3.20
C ALA A 385 4.13 7.87 -1.96
N GLY A 386 5.33 8.45 -2.10
CA GLY A 386 6.21 8.67 -0.96
C GLY A 386 5.73 9.76 -0.02
N LEU A 387 5.11 10.83 -0.53
CA LEU A 387 4.46 11.85 0.30
C LEU A 387 3.31 11.25 1.11
N LEU A 388 2.46 10.45 0.49
CA LEU A 388 1.37 9.75 1.18
C LEU A 388 1.92 8.81 2.26
N CYS A 389 2.97 8.04 1.96
CA CYS A 389 3.56 7.16 2.97
C CYS A 389 4.17 7.94 4.14
N GLY A 390 4.89 9.03 3.86
CA GLY A 390 5.53 9.85 4.89
C GLY A 390 4.52 10.54 5.79
N VAL A 391 3.47 11.14 5.20
CA VAL A 391 2.38 11.76 5.96
C VAL A 391 1.63 10.71 6.77
N GLY A 392 1.32 9.57 6.13
CA GLY A 392 0.64 8.46 6.76
C GLY A 392 1.37 7.94 7.99
N ASN A 393 2.66 7.60 7.85
CA ASN A 393 3.46 7.12 8.98
C ASN A 393 3.59 8.18 10.07
N GLY A 394 3.86 9.44 9.70
CA GLY A 394 3.95 10.54 10.68
C GLY A 394 2.67 10.69 11.50
N PHE A 395 1.50 10.64 10.85
CA PHE A 395 0.21 10.71 11.54
C PHE A 395 -0.13 9.45 12.35
N GLN A 396 0.30 8.25 11.90
CA GLN A 396 0.18 7.03 12.71
C GLN A 396 0.98 7.17 14.00
N PHE A 397 2.21 7.69 13.93
CA PHE A 397 3.09 7.85 15.09
C PHE A 397 2.57 8.91 16.07
N MET A 398 2.09 10.05 15.57
CA MET A 398 1.46 11.08 16.41
C MET A 398 0.18 10.56 17.05
N GLY A 399 -0.65 9.83 16.30
CA GLY A 399 -1.83 9.15 16.82
C GLY A 399 -1.48 8.13 17.90
N GLY A 400 -0.43 7.32 17.70
CA GLY A 400 0.03 6.34 18.68
C GLY A 400 0.57 6.95 19.97
N GLN A 401 1.26 8.08 19.87
CA GLN A 401 1.70 8.82 21.06
C GLN A 401 0.57 9.45 21.85
N ALA A 402 -0.52 9.83 21.19
CA ALA A 402 -1.70 10.39 21.87
C ALA A 402 -2.69 9.32 22.38
N ALA A 403 -2.92 8.25 21.61
CA ALA A 403 -3.98 7.26 21.84
C ALA A 403 -3.47 5.86 22.25
N GLY A 404 -2.15 5.65 22.29
CA GLY A 404 -1.52 4.33 22.44
C GLY A 404 -1.21 3.69 21.10
N TYR A 405 -0.04 3.05 20.98
CA TYR A 405 0.40 2.46 19.71
C TYR A 405 -0.42 1.23 19.32
N ALA A 406 -0.97 0.51 20.30
CA ALA A 406 -1.85 -0.62 20.01
C ALA A 406 -3.16 -0.16 19.34
N ALA A 407 -3.74 0.97 19.76
CA ALA A 407 -4.86 1.59 19.04
C ALA A 407 -4.44 2.14 17.68
N ALA A 408 -3.27 2.78 17.57
CA ALA A 408 -2.74 3.32 16.31
C ALA A 408 -2.57 2.27 15.22
N ASP A 409 -2.36 1.01 15.58
CA ASP A 409 -2.32 -0.11 14.63
C ASP A 409 -3.66 -0.35 13.92
N ALA A 410 -4.77 0.31 14.30
CA ALA A 410 -5.98 0.39 13.49
C ALA A 410 -5.72 0.89 12.05
N VAL A 411 -4.69 1.71 11.88
CA VAL A 411 -4.22 2.20 10.58
C VAL A 411 -3.77 1.04 9.66
N GLN A 412 -3.39 -0.11 10.23
CA GLN A 412 -3.05 -1.31 9.46
C GLN A 412 -4.25 -1.95 8.77
N ALA A 413 -5.47 -1.42 8.91
CA ALA A 413 -6.61 -1.75 8.06
C ALA A 413 -6.46 -1.26 6.60
N LEU A 414 -5.22 -1.25 6.08
CA LEU A 414 -4.85 -0.94 4.70
C LEU A 414 -5.76 -1.62 3.67
N PRO A 415 -6.17 -2.91 3.84
CA PRO A 415 -7.09 -3.57 2.91
C PRO A 415 -8.40 -2.82 2.66
N LEU A 416 -8.87 -2.01 3.62
CA LEU A 416 -10.08 -1.21 3.46
C LEU A 416 -9.91 -0.22 2.28
N VAL A 417 -8.82 0.52 2.27
CA VAL A 417 -8.56 1.56 1.26
C VAL A 417 -7.96 0.95 0.00
N GLY A 418 -7.02 0.01 0.12
CA GLY A 418 -6.42 -0.62 -1.05
C GLY A 418 -7.41 -1.48 -1.84
N THR A 419 -8.39 -2.12 -1.18
CA THR A 419 -9.48 -2.81 -1.89
C THR A 419 -10.39 -1.83 -2.64
N LEU A 420 -10.66 -0.63 -2.10
CA LEU A 420 -11.39 0.40 -2.85
C LEU A 420 -10.63 0.76 -4.14
N TRP A 421 -9.31 0.96 -4.07
CA TRP A 421 -8.49 1.18 -5.25
C TRP A 421 -8.46 -0.04 -6.18
N GLY A 422 -8.40 -1.25 -5.65
CA GLY A 422 -8.54 -2.52 -6.38
C GLY A 422 -9.83 -2.58 -7.21
N VAL A 423 -10.94 -2.18 -6.62
CA VAL A 423 -12.26 -2.12 -7.28
C VAL A 423 -12.33 -0.99 -8.30
N PHE A 424 -11.95 0.23 -7.94
CA PHE A 424 -12.16 1.42 -8.78
C PHE A 424 -11.10 1.62 -9.86
N LEU A 425 -9.81 1.53 -9.52
CA LEU A 425 -8.71 1.77 -10.47
C LEU A 425 -8.42 0.52 -11.30
N PHE A 426 -8.40 -0.64 -10.66
CA PHE A 426 -7.93 -1.87 -11.27
C PHE A 426 -9.04 -2.81 -11.72
N LYS A 427 -10.31 -2.50 -11.38
CA LYS A 427 -11.50 -3.27 -11.77
C LYS A 427 -11.38 -4.76 -11.42
N GLU A 428 -10.69 -5.10 -10.33
CA GLU A 428 -10.36 -6.49 -9.94
C GLU A 428 -11.60 -7.36 -9.67
N TYR A 429 -12.74 -6.73 -9.38
CA TYR A 429 -14.02 -7.38 -9.11
C TYR A 429 -15.09 -7.02 -10.15
N HIS A 430 -14.72 -6.52 -11.33
CA HIS A 430 -15.70 -6.11 -12.32
C HIS A 430 -16.39 -7.31 -12.97
N GLY A 431 -17.73 -7.34 -12.87
CA GLY A 431 -18.53 -8.42 -13.41
C GLY A 431 -18.50 -9.71 -12.59
N SER A 432 -17.96 -9.70 -11.36
CA SER A 432 -17.95 -10.85 -10.46
C SER A 432 -19.36 -11.28 -10.04
N SER A 433 -19.53 -12.50 -9.53
CA SER A 433 -20.85 -12.99 -9.11
C SER A 433 -21.41 -12.20 -7.92
N ARG A 434 -22.72 -12.30 -7.71
CA ARG A 434 -23.38 -11.74 -6.51
C ARG A 434 -22.76 -12.26 -5.22
N LYS A 435 -22.33 -13.53 -5.18
CA LYS A 435 -21.65 -14.13 -4.01
C LYS A 435 -20.34 -13.39 -3.70
N THR A 436 -19.52 -13.14 -4.73
CA THR A 436 -18.26 -12.40 -4.60
C THR A 436 -18.50 -10.99 -4.05
N TYR A 437 -19.52 -10.27 -4.55
CA TYR A 437 -19.85 -8.93 -4.01
C TYR A 437 -20.36 -8.96 -2.56
N ILE A 438 -21.15 -9.96 -2.17
CA ILE A 438 -21.59 -10.10 -0.77
C ILE A 438 -20.39 -10.33 0.16
N LEU A 439 -19.45 -11.20 -0.24
CA LEU A 439 -18.22 -11.45 0.52
C LEU A 439 -17.33 -10.20 0.59
N LEU A 440 -17.24 -9.44 -0.51
CA LEU A 440 -16.49 -8.19 -0.57
C LEU A 440 -17.04 -7.15 0.41
N ILE A 441 -18.36 -6.91 0.37
CA ILE A 441 -19.03 -5.97 1.28
C ILE A 441 -18.88 -6.43 2.74
N GLY A 442 -19.08 -7.73 3.00
CA GLY A 442 -18.93 -8.30 4.34
C GLY A 442 -17.51 -8.12 4.90
N MET A 443 -16.49 -8.35 4.10
CA MET A 443 -15.09 -8.09 4.46
C MET A 443 -14.86 -6.61 4.82
N LEU A 444 -15.32 -5.66 3.98
CA LEU A 444 -15.11 -4.23 4.21
C LEU A 444 -15.83 -3.75 5.49
N LEU A 445 -17.03 -4.25 5.76
CA LEU A 445 -17.76 -3.94 7.00
C LEU A 445 -17.05 -4.46 8.24
N MET A 446 -16.45 -5.66 8.17
CA MET A 446 -15.65 -6.20 9.26
C MET A 446 -14.36 -5.41 9.48
N PHE A 447 -13.66 -4.99 8.42
CA PHE A 447 -12.51 -4.09 8.58
C PHE A 447 -12.91 -2.76 9.22
N LEU A 448 -14.01 -2.15 8.77
CA LEU A 448 -14.51 -0.91 9.37
C LEU A 448 -14.85 -1.10 10.86
N THR A 449 -15.50 -2.22 11.20
CA THR A 449 -15.83 -2.56 12.60
C THR A 449 -14.55 -2.74 13.42
N ALA A 450 -13.56 -3.45 12.90
CA ALA A 450 -12.26 -3.62 13.55
C ALA A 450 -11.57 -2.29 13.83
N VAL A 451 -11.53 -1.38 12.84
CA VAL A 451 -10.96 -0.02 12.99
C VAL A 451 -11.68 0.74 14.10
N VAL A 452 -13.01 0.76 14.07
CA VAL A 452 -13.82 1.44 15.10
C VAL A 452 -13.53 0.87 16.48
N MET A 453 -13.39 -0.45 16.63
CA MET A 453 -13.10 -1.08 17.91
C MET A 453 -11.67 -0.82 18.40
N LEU A 454 -10.67 -0.90 17.52
CA LEU A 454 -9.28 -0.60 17.85
C LEU A 454 -9.13 0.85 18.30
N VAL A 455 -9.72 1.79 17.57
CA VAL A 455 -9.79 3.20 17.97
C VAL A 455 -10.57 3.37 19.26
N ALA A 456 -11.74 2.73 19.40
CA ALA A 456 -12.53 2.84 20.61
C ALA A 456 -11.83 2.27 21.85
N SER A 457 -10.79 1.45 21.68
CA SER A 457 -10.02 0.93 22.80
C SER A 457 -9.17 1.99 23.50
N SER A 458 -8.87 3.12 22.85
CA SER A 458 -8.14 4.25 23.45
C SER A 458 -9.01 5.24 24.21
N MET A 459 -10.34 5.19 24.04
CA MET A 459 -11.22 6.18 24.68
C MET A 459 -11.29 5.98 26.20
N PRO A 460 -11.47 7.05 27.00
CA PRO A 460 -11.73 6.97 28.44
C PRO A 460 -12.99 6.15 28.75
N ARG A 461 -13.06 5.57 29.96
CA ARG A 461 -14.29 4.89 30.43
C ARG A 461 -15.37 5.96 30.63
N HIS A 462 -16.46 5.88 29.87
CA HIS A 462 -17.68 6.63 30.20
C HIS A 462 -18.16 6.17 31.60
N GLY A 463 -17.84 6.95 32.63
CA GLY A 463 -18.19 6.63 34.03
C GLY A 463 -17.20 7.09 35.11
N SER A 464 -16.06 7.71 34.78
CA SER A 464 -15.11 8.23 35.78
C SER A 464 -14.88 9.76 35.68
N GLU A 465 -15.93 10.50 35.35
CA GLU A 465 -16.06 11.93 35.64
C GLU A 465 -17.10 12.12 36.76
N THR A 466 -16.88 11.49 37.91
CA THR A 466 -17.44 11.92 39.20
C THR A 466 -16.67 11.18 40.28
N LEU A 467 -15.58 11.80 40.77
CA LEU A 467 -14.99 11.68 42.11
C LEU A 467 -13.49 11.98 42.04
N THR A 468 -13.15 13.27 41.99
CA THR A 468 -12.12 13.90 42.83
C THR A 468 -12.33 15.40 42.82
#